data_AF-A0AAV5MZJ1-F1
#
_entry.id   AF-A0AAV5MZJ1-F1
#
_cell.length_a   1.000
_cell.length_b   1.000
_cell.length_c   1.000
_cell.angle_alpha   90.00
_cell.angle_beta   90.00
_cell.angle_gamma   90.00
#
_symmetry.space_group_name_H-M   'P 1'
#
loop_
_entity.id
_entity.type
_entity.pdbx_description
1 polymer ?
#
loop_
_entity_poly.entity_id
_entity_poly.type
_entity_poly.pdbx_seq_one_letter_code
_entity_poly.pdbx_strand_id
1 'polypeptide(L)'
;MSEGSTSFFDKRKIRQMRQPECPFCNTNQAVRKHGLGNSGLQRYLCKDCRRTFQHRYYYHANYPDISEQIDTLIGERWSVRKISYHLKVSEETVYRRIRLQLNNGANDK
;
A
#
# COMPACT_ATOMS: atom_id res chain seq x y z
N MET A 1 38.10 29.73 -16.63
CA MET A 1 36.80 29.81 -17.32
C MET A 1 35.77 29.21 -16.38
N SER A 2 35.05 30.06 -15.68
CA SER A 2 34.06 29.72 -14.66
C SER A 2 32.67 29.77 -15.28
N GLU A 3 32.11 28.62 -15.58
CA GLU A 3 30.69 28.41 -15.89
C GLU A 3 30.19 27.46 -14.79
N GLY A 4 29.17 27.73 -13.98
CA GLY A 4 27.93 28.45 -14.21
C GLY A 4 26.89 27.68 -13.40
N SER A 5 26.69 28.06 -12.15
CA SER A 5 25.77 27.44 -11.20
C SER A 5 24.30 27.71 -11.57
N THR A 6 23.51 26.68 -11.87
CA THR A 6 22.03 26.69 -11.73
C THR A 6 21.50 25.34 -11.24
N SER A 7 21.82 24.97 -9.99
CA SER A 7 20.92 24.10 -9.23
C SER A 7 19.60 24.83 -9.01
N PHE A 8 18.41 24.20 -9.16
CA PHE A 8 17.53 23.95 -7.99
C PHE A 8 16.17 23.28 -8.22
N PHE A 9 15.57 23.20 -9.42
CA PHE A 9 14.25 22.55 -9.55
C PHE A 9 14.07 21.76 -10.85
N ASP A 10 14.64 20.54 -10.88
CA ASP A 10 14.29 19.55 -11.91
C ASP A 10 12.78 19.26 -11.84
N LYS A 11 12.06 19.51 -12.94
CA LYS A 11 10.62 19.23 -13.08
C LYS A 11 10.29 17.77 -12.78
N ARG A 12 11.22 16.84 -13.03
CA ARG A 12 11.07 15.43 -12.64
C ARG A 12 11.05 15.29 -11.12
N LYS A 13 11.94 15.97 -10.40
CA LYS A 13 12.04 15.94 -8.93
C LYS A 13 10.82 16.59 -8.26
N ILE A 14 10.31 17.70 -8.81
CA ILE A 14 9.03 18.31 -8.35
C ILE A 14 7.85 17.36 -8.56
N ARG A 15 7.79 16.70 -9.71
CA ARG A 15 6.72 15.73 -9.99
C ARG A 15 6.79 14.51 -9.07
N GLN A 16 8.00 14.05 -8.75
CA GLN A 16 8.26 12.92 -7.85
C GLN A 16 7.85 13.24 -6.41
N MET A 17 8.17 14.45 -5.90
CA MET A 17 7.72 14.89 -4.55
C MET A 17 6.20 14.87 -4.36
N ARG A 18 5.42 14.98 -5.44
CA ARG A 18 3.94 14.98 -5.40
C ARG A 18 3.32 13.60 -5.58
N GLN A 19 4.13 12.58 -5.83
CA GLN A 19 3.66 11.21 -6.00
C GLN A 19 3.81 10.45 -4.67
N PRO A 20 2.92 9.50 -4.37
CA PRO A 20 3.03 8.68 -3.18
C PRO A 20 4.07 7.57 -3.40
N GLU A 21 4.70 7.13 -2.32
CA GLU A 21 5.49 5.91 -2.34
C GLU A 21 4.59 4.70 -2.62
N CYS A 22 5.10 3.78 -3.43
CA CYS A 22 4.44 2.52 -3.69
C CYS A 22 4.54 1.64 -2.43
N PRO A 23 3.42 1.18 -1.85
CA PRO A 23 3.46 0.38 -0.63
C PRO A 23 4.05 -1.03 -0.82
N PHE A 24 4.25 -1.47 -2.06
CA PHE A 24 4.76 -2.81 -2.35
C PHE A 24 6.29 -2.85 -2.56
N CYS A 25 6.90 -1.73 -2.93
CA CYS A 25 8.33 -1.66 -3.21
C CYS A 25 9.02 -0.50 -2.53
N ASN A 26 8.28 0.32 -1.77
CA ASN A 26 8.76 1.51 -1.06
C ASN A 26 9.55 2.47 -1.96
N THR A 27 9.21 2.51 -3.26
CA THR A 27 9.77 3.44 -4.24
C THR A 27 8.68 4.36 -4.78
N ASN A 28 9.07 5.61 -5.03
CA ASN A 28 8.22 6.62 -5.67
C ASN A 28 8.68 6.92 -7.11
N GLN A 29 9.86 6.44 -7.49
CA GLN A 29 10.53 6.91 -8.70
C GLN A 29 9.77 6.61 -9.99
N ALA A 30 9.13 5.44 -10.04
CA ALA A 30 8.41 4.94 -11.19
C ALA A 30 6.89 5.01 -11.04
N VAL A 31 6.39 5.68 -9.99
CA VAL A 31 4.96 5.82 -9.73
C VAL A 31 4.35 6.83 -10.71
N ARG A 32 3.18 6.51 -11.29
CA ARG A 32 2.44 7.38 -12.21
C ARG A 32 0.96 7.38 -11.86
N LYS A 33 0.27 8.48 -12.13
CA LYS A 33 -1.21 8.55 -12.00
C LYS A 33 -1.83 7.59 -13.03
N HIS A 34 -2.82 6.81 -12.60
CA HIS A 34 -3.48 5.75 -13.37
C HIS A 34 -5.00 5.86 -13.26
N GLY A 35 -5.51 7.06 -13.57
CA GLY A 35 -6.94 7.40 -13.49
C GLY A 35 -7.48 7.48 -12.07
N LEU A 36 -8.79 7.58 -11.95
CA LEU A 36 -9.52 7.56 -10.69
C LEU A 36 -10.09 6.14 -10.46
N GLY A 37 -10.24 5.74 -9.20
CA GLY A 37 -11.04 4.57 -8.83
C GLY A 37 -12.53 4.88 -8.81
N ASN A 38 -13.37 3.86 -8.63
CA ASN A 38 -14.83 4.02 -8.54
C ASN A 38 -15.26 4.94 -7.38
N SER A 39 -14.42 5.06 -6.34
CA SER A 39 -14.61 5.97 -5.21
C SER A 39 -14.24 7.43 -5.53
N GLY A 40 -13.82 7.74 -6.75
CA GLY A 40 -13.31 9.05 -7.15
C GLY A 40 -11.88 9.34 -6.67
N LEU A 41 -11.25 8.42 -5.92
CA LEU A 41 -9.90 8.59 -5.42
C LEU A 41 -8.84 8.35 -6.50
N GLN A 42 -7.75 9.11 -6.45
CA GLN A 42 -6.64 8.95 -7.38
C GLN A 42 -5.97 7.58 -7.22
N ARG A 43 -5.94 6.82 -8.31
CA ARG A 43 -5.18 5.57 -8.41
C ARG A 43 -3.81 5.83 -9.03
N TYR A 44 -2.83 5.08 -8.58
CA TYR A 44 -1.45 5.14 -9.05
C TYR A 44 -1.02 3.77 -9.57
N LEU A 45 -0.10 3.75 -10.52
CA LEU A 45 0.58 2.58 -11.04
C LEU A 45 2.08 2.74 -10.75
N CYS A 46 2.67 1.77 -10.05
CA CYS A 46 4.12 1.67 -9.98
C CYS A 46 4.61 0.85 -11.19
N LYS A 47 5.49 1.43 -12.02
CA LYS A 47 6.04 0.70 -13.17
C LYS A 47 7.08 -0.35 -12.79
N ASP A 48 7.73 -0.23 -11.63
CA ASP A 48 8.74 -1.18 -11.17
C ASP A 48 8.10 -2.52 -10.79
N CYS A 49 7.10 -2.49 -9.90
CA CYS A 49 6.39 -3.70 -9.47
C CYS A 49 5.15 -4.01 -10.32
N ARG A 50 4.79 -3.14 -11.27
CA ARG A 50 3.60 -3.22 -12.15
C ARG A 50 2.27 -3.31 -11.41
N ARG A 51 2.22 -2.94 -10.13
CA ARG A 51 1.00 -2.95 -9.30
C ARG A 51 0.33 -1.60 -9.26
N THR A 52 -1.00 -1.61 -9.20
CA THR A 52 -1.80 -0.41 -8.96
C THR A 52 -2.16 -0.29 -7.49
N PHE A 53 -2.20 0.93 -6.98
CA PHE A 53 -2.55 1.22 -5.59
C PHE A 53 -3.29 2.54 -5.48
N GLN A 54 -3.98 2.73 -4.36
CA GLN A 54 -4.56 4.02 -3.98
C GLN A 54 -3.74 4.56 -2.82
N HIS A 55 -3.42 5.85 -2.84
CA HIS A 55 -2.64 6.45 -1.74
C HIS A 55 -3.48 6.62 -0.48
N ARG A 56 -4.77 6.92 -0.65
CA ARG A 56 -5.76 6.91 0.42
C ARG A 56 -6.79 5.88 0.03
N TYR A 57 -7.00 4.88 0.87
CA TYR A 57 -8.12 3.96 0.73
C TYR A 57 -9.32 4.53 1.49
N TYR A 58 -10.51 4.41 0.88
CA TYR A 58 -11.78 4.72 1.55
C TYR A 58 -12.04 3.75 2.71
N TYR A 59 -11.69 2.48 2.53
CA TYR A 59 -11.83 1.44 3.56
C TYR A 59 -10.50 1.19 4.25
N HIS A 60 -10.48 1.35 5.58
CA HIS A 60 -9.29 1.17 6.41
C HIS A 60 -8.67 -0.24 6.27
N ALA A 61 -9.51 -1.26 6.13
CA ALA A 61 -9.07 -2.65 5.94
C ALA A 61 -8.22 -2.89 4.68
N ASN A 62 -8.26 -1.98 3.70
CA ASN A 62 -7.51 -2.11 2.45
C ASN A 62 -6.12 -1.48 2.52
N TYR A 63 -5.76 -0.82 3.63
CA TYR A 63 -4.40 -0.36 3.81
C TYR A 63 -3.46 -1.56 3.96
N PRO A 64 -2.27 -1.51 3.33
CA PRO A 64 -1.28 -2.57 3.39
C PRO A 64 -0.85 -2.84 4.84
N ASP A 65 -0.67 -1.79 5.65
CA ASP A 65 -0.27 -1.91 7.05
C ASP A 65 -1.25 -2.75 7.88
N ILE A 66 -2.55 -2.68 7.56
CA ILE A 66 -3.58 -3.47 8.25
C ILE A 66 -3.44 -4.96 7.95
N SER A 67 -2.96 -5.32 6.75
CA SER A 67 -2.56 -6.69 6.45
C SER A 67 -1.54 -7.20 7.45
N GLU A 68 -0.44 -6.49 7.56
CA GLU A 68 0.75 -6.92 8.30
C GLU A 68 0.45 -6.92 9.81
N GLN A 69 -0.36 -5.96 10.26
CA GLN A 69 -0.85 -5.92 11.64
C GLN A 69 -1.75 -7.11 11.97
N ILE A 70 -2.68 -7.50 11.09
CA ILE A 70 -3.51 -8.70 11.31
C ILE A 70 -2.61 -9.94 11.46
N ASP A 71 -1.63 -10.09 10.56
CA ASP A 71 -0.72 -11.24 10.56
C ASP A 71 0.11 -11.31 11.86
N THR A 72 0.62 -10.15 12.32
CA THR A 72 1.37 -10.03 13.58
C THR A 72 0.50 -10.40 14.78
N LEU A 73 -0.72 -9.85 14.87
CA LEU A 73 -1.62 -10.08 16.01
C LEU A 73 -2.13 -11.52 16.08
N ILE A 74 -2.29 -12.19 14.92
CA ILE A 74 -2.57 -13.63 14.88
C ILE A 74 -1.38 -14.41 15.46
N GLY A 75 -0.14 -14.05 15.10
CA GLY A 75 1.08 -14.64 15.66
C GLY A 75 1.19 -14.48 17.18
N GLU A 76 0.72 -13.35 17.71
CA GLU A 76 0.59 -13.09 19.16
C GLU A 76 -0.59 -13.82 19.83
N ARG A 77 -1.34 -14.65 19.08
CA ARG A 77 -2.51 -15.41 19.55
C ARG A 77 -3.67 -14.53 20.02
N TRP A 78 -3.84 -13.34 19.45
CA TRP A 78 -5.05 -12.55 19.70
C TRP A 78 -6.27 -13.22 19.06
N SER A 79 -7.42 -13.13 19.72
CA SER A 79 -8.68 -13.59 19.13
C SER A 79 -9.13 -12.67 17.98
N VAL A 80 -9.83 -13.22 17.00
CA VAL A 80 -10.38 -12.47 15.85
C VAL A 80 -11.18 -11.24 16.31
N ARG A 81 -12.01 -11.41 17.34
CA ARG A 81 -12.80 -10.32 17.94
C ARG A 81 -11.94 -9.21 18.54
N LYS A 82 -10.84 -9.57 19.23
CA LYS A 82 -9.89 -8.60 19.81
C LYS A 82 -9.18 -7.81 18.71
N ILE A 83 -8.75 -8.48 17.64
CA ILE A 83 -8.11 -7.87 16.47
C ILE A 83 -9.06 -6.90 15.77
N SER A 84 -10.29 -7.33 15.48
CA SER A 84 -11.35 -6.52 14.89
C SER A 84 -11.58 -5.22 15.67
N TYR A 85 -11.73 -5.32 17.00
CA TYR A 85 -11.93 -4.17 17.86
C TYR A 85 -10.72 -3.22 17.90
N HIS A 86 -9.51 -3.77 17.91
CA HIS A 86 -8.26 -3.01 17.96
C HIS A 86 -8.00 -2.24 16.66
N LEU A 87 -8.12 -2.92 15.52
CA LEU A 87 -7.83 -2.38 14.19
C LEU A 87 -9.02 -1.66 13.54
N LYS A 88 -10.20 -1.66 14.18
CA LYS A 88 -11.44 -1.07 13.65
C LYS A 88 -11.80 -1.60 12.25
N VAL A 89 -11.65 -2.90 12.05
CA VAL A 89 -12.02 -3.64 10.83
C VAL A 89 -13.05 -4.72 11.17
N SER A 90 -13.90 -5.11 10.22
CA SER A 90 -14.89 -6.15 10.48
C SER A 90 -14.23 -7.51 10.75
N GLU A 91 -14.85 -8.32 11.60
CA GLU A 91 -14.40 -9.70 11.87
C GLU A 91 -14.33 -10.52 10.57
N GLU A 92 -15.26 -10.31 9.63
CA GLU A 92 -15.25 -10.97 8.33
C GLU A 92 -13.99 -10.65 7.52
N THR A 93 -13.48 -9.42 7.62
CA THR A 93 -12.21 -9.04 6.95
C THR A 93 -11.04 -9.81 7.55
N VAL A 94 -11.02 -9.95 8.89
CA VAL A 94 -9.99 -10.72 9.60
C VAL A 94 -10.07 -12.21 9.21
N TYR A 95 -11.26 -12.81 9.19
CA TYR A 95 -11.45 -14.19 8.74
C TYR A 95 -11.00 -14.41 7.30
N ARG A 96 -11.35 -13.49 6.40
CA ARG A 96 -10.92 -13.55 5.00
C ARG A 96 -9.40 -13.53 4.88
N ARG A 97 -8.71 -12.69 5.66
CA ARG A 97 -7.24 -12.62 5.69
C ARG A 97 -6.64 -13.95 6.15
N ILE A 98 -7.15 -14.52 7.25
CA ILE A 98 -6.71 -15.82 7.76
C ILE A 98 -6.87 -16.91 6.69
N ARG A 99 -8.01 -16.97 6.00
CA ARG A 99 -8.25 -17.95 4.92
C ARG A 99 -7.25 -17.79 3.77
N LEU A 100 -6.95 -16.56 3.37
CA LEU A 100 -5.98 -16.30 2.29
C LEU A 100 -4.57 -16.76 2.65
N GLN A 101 -4.15 -16.62 3.91
CA GLN A 101 -2.86 -17.12 4.38
C GLN A 101 -2.77 -18.65 4.30
N LEU A 102 -3.80 -19.35 4.78
CA LEU A 102 -3.86 -20.82 4.72
C LEU A 102 -3.80 -21.35 3.29
N ASN A 103 -4.46 -20.67 2.35
CA ASN A 103 -4.49 -21.07 0.95
C ASN A 103 -3.18 -20.78 0.20
N ASN A 104 -2.45 -19.72 0.57
CA ASN A 104 -1.16 -19.39 -0.06
C ASN A 104 -0.07 -20.39 0.35
N GLY A 105 -0.10 -20.92 1.58
CA GLY A 105 0.84 -21.96 2.03
C GLY A 105 0.64 -23.34 1.38
N ALA A 106 -0.44 -23.54 0.63
CA ALA A 106 -0.74 -24.79 -0.08
C ALA A 106 -0.20 -24.84 -1.53
N ASN A 107 0.34 -23.73 -2.06
CA ASN A 107 0.92 -23.66 -3.40
C ASN A 107 2.46 -23.74 -3.44
N ASP A 108 3.11 -23.92 -2.28
CA ASP A 108 4.57 -24.09 -2.16
C ASP A 108 4.97 -25.55 -1.84
N LYS A 109 4.16 -26.54 -2.21
CA LYS A 109 4.51 -27.97 -2.18
C LYS A 109 4.29 -28.65 -3.51
#